data_AF-A0AAW2PRN8-F1
#
_entry.id   AF-A0AAW2PRN8-F1
#
_cell.length_a   1.000
_cell.length_b   1.000
_cell.length_c   1.000
_cell.angle_alpha   90.00
_cell.angle_beta   90.00
_cell.angle_gamma   90.00
#
_symmetry.space_group_name_H-M   'P 1'
#
loop_
_entity.id
_entity.type
_entity.pdbx_description
1 polymer ?
#
loop_
_entity_poly.entity_id
_entity_poly.type
_entity_poly.pdbx_seq_one_letter_code
_entity_poly.pdbx_strand_id
1 'polypeptide(L)'
;MAVMVISKDDQVNKAFICAGVPEKDGKYKQLNVTEWLKKVLELISGKGGGGKGGLAQGQGSDVSRVEAAMEVAESFAAMKLT
;
A
#
# COMPACT_ATOMS: atom_id res chain seq x y z
N MET A 1 -5.46 2.95 13.60
CA MET A 1 -5.61 3.58 12.26
C MET A 1 -4.82 2.75 11.26
N ALA A 2 -5.39 2.50 10.07
CA ALA A 2 -4.64 1.92 8.95
C ALA A 2 -3.91 3.04 8.21
N VAL A 3 -2.64 2.82 7.86
CA VAL A 3 -1.77 3.83 7.25
C VAL A 3 -1.01 3.20 6.09
N MET A 4 -0.90 3.92 4.98
CA MET A 4 0.03 3.61 3.90
C MET A 4 0.80 4.88 3.55
N VAL A 5 2.12 4.75 3.40
CA VAL A 5 3.02 5.83 3.02
C VAL A 5 3.74 5.44 1.75
N ILE A 6 3.80 6.36 0.80
CA ILE A 6 4.53 6.22 -0.45
C ILE A 6 5.64 7.27 -0.46
N SER A 7 6.87 6.83 -0.72
CA SER A 7 8.03 7.69 -0.95
C SER A 7 8.49 7.49 -2.38
N LYS A 8 8.67 8.57 -3.14
CA LYS A 8 9.20 8.51 -4.51
C LYS A 8 10.57 9.17 -4.59
N ASP A 9 11.43 8.58 -5.41
CA ASP A 9 12.72 9.12 -5.82
C ASP A 9 12.70 9.25 -7.34
N ASP A 10 12.50 10.48 -7.81
CA ASP A 10 12.43 10.79 -9.23
C ASP A 10 13.80 10.67 -9.92
N GLN A 11 14.93 10.73 -9.19
CA GLN A 11 16.28 10.61 -9.76
C GLN A 11 16.57 9.19 -10.25
N VAL A 12 16.11 8.18 -9.50
CA VAL A 12 16.32 6.76 -9.83
C VAL A 12 15.05 6.06 -10.30
N ASN A 13 13.97 6.82 -10.52
CA ASN A 13 12.64 6.33 -10.94
C ASN A 13 12.17 5.15 -10.07
N LYS A 14 12.17 5.33 -8.74
CA LYS A 14 11.70 4.33 -7.79
C LYS A 14 10.69 4.91 -6.82
N ALA A 15 9.65 4.14 -6.52
CA ALA A 15 8.74 4.40 -5.42
C ALA A 15 8.80 3.26 -4.41
N PHE A 16 8.95 3.60 -3.13
CA PHE A 16 8.85 2.68 -2.00
C PHE A 16 7.51 2.88 -1.29
N ILE A 17 6.88 1.77 -0.89
CA ILE A 17 5.60 1.78 -0.21
C ILE A 17 5.73 0.95 1.07
N CYS A 18 5.24 1.51 2.17
CA CYS A 18 5.05 0.79 3.43
C CYS A 18 3.61 0.98 3.92
N ALA A 19 2.98 -0.10 4.35
CA ALA A 19 1.62 -0.12 4.86
C ALA A 19 1.55 -0.82 6.22
N GLY A 20 0.69 -0.31 7.10
CA GLY A 20 0.41 -0.86 8.42
C GLY A 20 -1.08 -0.85 8.72
N VAL A 21 -1.61 -2.00 9.15
CA VAL A 21 -2.99 -2.17 9.57
C VAL A 21 -3.01 -2.80 10.98
N PRO A 22 -3.74 -2.22 11.95
CA PRO A 22 -3.84 -2.82 13.29
C PRO A 22 -4.43 -4.23 13.25
N GLU A 23 -3.69 -5.23 13.77
CA GLU A 23 -4.11 -6.64 13.71
C GLU A 23 -5.31 -6.99 14.60
N LYS A 24 -5.53 -6.24 15.69
CA LYS A 24 -6.36 -6.71 16.81
C LYS A 24 -7.73 -6.07 16.96
N ASP A 25 -8.12 -5.09 16.15
CA ASP A 25 -9.32 -4.28 16.45
C ASP A 25 -10.34 -4.19 15.32
N GLY A 26 -11.55 -4.68 15.61
CA GLY A 26 -12.79 -4.31 14.95
C GLY A 26 -12.75 -4.33 13.42
N LYS A 27 -13.15 -3.21 12.81
CA LYS A 27 -13.26 -3.05 11.35
C LYS A 27 -11.96 -3.26 10.59
N TYR A 28 -10.79 -3.15 11.23
CA TYR A 28 -9.49 -3.28 10.56
C TYR A 28 -9.18 -4.72 10.11
N LYS A 29 -9.85 -5.73 10.68
CA LYS A 29 -9.71 -7.13 10.23
C LYS A 29 -10.16 -7.37 8.79
N GLN A 30 -10.98 -6.48 8.23
CA GLN A 30 -11.44 -6.57 6.84
C GLN A 30 -10.43 -6.03 5.83
N LEU A 31 -9.44 -5.26 6.28
CA LEU A 31 -8.40 -4.70 5.42
C LEU A 31 -7.13 -5.54 5.50
N ASN A 32 -6.97 -6.47 4.56
CA ASN A 32 -5.72 -7.23 4.43
C ASN A 32 -4.59 -6.33 3.93
N VAL A 33 -3.58 -6.07 4.78
CA VAL A 33 -2.45 -5.17 4.47
C VAL A 33 -1.64 -5.61 3.25
N THR A 34 -1.51 -6.92 3.01
CA THR A 34 -0.73 -7.44 1.87
C THR A 34 -1.51 -7.30 0.57
N GLU A 35 -2.81 -7.55 0.58
CA GLU A 35 -3.67 -7.32 -0.59
C GLU A 35 -3.76 -5.85 -0.93
N TRP A 36 -3.90 -5.00 0.10
CA TRP A 36 -3.94 -3.55 -0.06
C TRP A 36 -2.65 -3.03 -0.71
N LEU A 37 -1.48 -3.46 -0.22
CA LEU A 37 -0.18 -3.15 -0.82
C LEU A 37 -0.09 -3.64 -2.29
N LYS A 38 -0.50 -4.88 -2.57
CA LYS A 38 -0.39 -5.46 -3.93
C LYS A 38 -1.20 -4.67 -4.96
N LYS A 39 -2.39 -4.17 -4.59
CA LYS A 39 -3.20 -3.33 -5.48
C LYS A 39 -2.49 -2.05 -5.90
N VAL A 40 -1.71 -1.46 -5.01
CA VAL A 40 -0.92 -0.26 -5.28
C VAL A 40 0.33 -0.60 -6.09
N LEU A 41 1.02 -1.69 -5.75
CA LEU A 41 2.21 -2.14 -6.49
C LEU A 41 1.92 -2.53 -7.94
N GLU A 42 0.75 -3.10 -8.23
CA GLU A 42 0.30 -3.42 -9.60
C GLU A 42 0.34 -2.19 -10.52
N LEU A 43 0.09 -0.99 -9.99
CA LEU A 43 0.02 0.25 -10.77
C LEU A 43 1.38 0.88 -11.04
N ILE A 44 2.36 0.63 -10.17
CA ILE A 44 3.70 1.24 -10.24
C ILE A 44 4.78 0.26 -10.71
N SER A 45 4.39 -0.82 -11.41
CA SER A 45 5.28 -1.90 -11.85
C SER A 45 6.11 -2.51 -10.70
N GLY A 46 5.48 -2.66 -9.53
CA GLY A 46 6.15 -2.98 -8.28
C GLY A 46 6.05 -4.43 -7.81
N LYS A 47 6.90 -4.77 -6.85
CA LYS A 47 6.92 -6.04 -6.13
C LYS A 47 7.07 -5.77 -4.62
N GLY A 48 6.49 -6.64 -3.82
CA GLY A 48 6.47 -6.50 -2.37
C GLY A 48 5.71 -7.64 -1.70
N GLY A 49 5.66 -7.61 -0.38
CA GLY A 49 5.05 -8.68 0.41
C GLY A 49 4.72 -8.26 1.84
N GLY A 50 3.98 -9.14 2.50
CA GLY A 50 3.65 -8.99 3.92
C GLY A 50 4.85 -9.25 4.82
N GLY A 51 4.87 -8.55 5.94
CA GLY A 51 5.76 -8.77 7.08
C GLY A 51 4.99 -9.24 8.31
N LYS A 52 5.62 -9.12 9.49
CA LYS A 52 4.99 -9.44 10.79
C LYS A 52 4.21 -8.23 11.32
N GLY A 53 3.17 -8.46 12.12
CA GLY A 53 2.53 -7.40 12.90
C GLY A 53 1.61 -6.48 12.08
N GLY A 54 0.93 -7.00 11.06
CA GLY A 54 0.05 -6.20 10.21
C GLY A 54 0.79 -5.21 9.31
N LEU A 55 2.05 -5.48 8.99
CA LEU A 55 2.90 -4.66 8.12
C LEU A 55 3.06 -5.29 6.74
N ALA A 56 3.20 -4.47 5.71
CA ALA A 56 3.62 -4.90 4.37
C ALA A 56 4.45 -3.80 3.71
N GLN A 57 5.39 -4.18 2.84
CA GLN A 57 6.20 -3.23 2.10
C GLN A 57 6.57 -3.71 0.71
N GLY A 58 6.89 -2.78 -0.19
CA GLY A 58 7.33 -3.07 -1.54
C GLY A 58 7.90 -1.85 -2.25
N GLN A 59 8.36 -2.07 -3.49
CA GLN A 59 8.90 -1.03 -4.33
C GLN A 59 8.49 -1.24 -5.79
N GLY A 60 8.36 -0.14 -6.55
CA GLY A 60 8.09 -0.15 -7.99
C GLY A 60 8.94 0.86 -8.75
N SER A 61 8.94 0.72 -10.07
CA SER A 61 9.79 1.48 -10.99
C SER A 61 9.02 2.43 -11.92
N ASP A 62 7.73 2.63 -11.68
CA ASP A 62 6.92 3.58 -12.42
C ASP A 62 6.39 4.66 -11.47
N VAL A 63 7.22 5.70 -11.23
CA VAL A 63 6.87 6.80 -10.31
C VAL A 63 5.80 7.73 -10.88
N SER A 64 5.55 7.67 -12.20
CA SER A 64 4.53 8.51 -12.86
C SER A 64 3.10 8.14 -12.48
N ARG A 65 2.93 6.97 -11.86
CA ARG A 65 1.65 6.38 -11.46
C ARG A 65 1.37 6.53 -9.97
N VAL A 66 2.24 7.20 -9.20
CA VAL A 66 2.16 7.28 -7.73
C VAL A 66 0.85 7.91 -7.26
N GLU A 67 0.40 8.99 -7.88
CA GLU A 67 -0.83 9.69 -7.52
C GLU A 67 -2.05 8.78 -7.74
N ALA A 68 -2.14 8.10 -8.89
CA ALA A 68 -3.20 7.11 -9.16
C ALA A 68 -3.13 5.93 -8.18
N ALA A 69 -1.92 5.54 -7.76
CA ALA A 69 -1.72 4.48 -6.78
C ALA A 69 -2.23 4.89 -5.38
N MET A 70 -2.10 6.17 -5.01
CA MET A 70 -2.68 6.73 -3.78
C MET A 70 -4.22 6.71 -3.81
N GLU A 71 -4.84 7.11 -4.92
CA GLU A 71 -6.31 7.09 -5.06
C GLU A 71 -6.88 5.67 -4.95
N VAL A 72 -6.19 4.68 -5.56
CA VAL A 72 -6.57 3.28 -5.45
C VAL A 72 -6.36 2.74 -4.03
N ALA A 73 -5.28 3.16 -3.35
CA ALA A 73 -5.06 2.82 -1.95
C ALA A 73 -6.22 3.31 -1.07
N GLU A 74 -6.61 4.58 -1.22
CA GLU A 74 -7.70 5.17 -0.45
C GLU A 74 -9.04 4.48 -0.75
N SER A 75 -9.36 4.28 -2.04
CA SER A 75 -10.60 3.63 -2.47
C SER A 75 -10.71 2.20 -1.94
N PHE A 76 -9.63 1.41 -2.03
CA PHE A 76 -9.61 0.04 -1.53
C PHE A 76 -9.81 0.00 -0.01
N ALA A 77 -9.14 0.88 0.74
CA ALA A 77 -9.30 0.96 2.19
C ALA A 77 -10.72 1.38 2.58
N ALA A 78 -11.31 2.37 1.90
CA ALA A 78 -12.67 2.82 2.12
C ALA A 78 -13.71 1.71 1.89
N MET A 79 -13.53 0.90 0.84
CA MET A 79 -14.41 -0.24 0.54
C MET A 79 -14.34 -1.35 1.60
N LYS A 80 -13.20 -1.52 2.27
CA LYS A 80 -12.99 -2.59 3.27
C LYS A 80 -13.32 -2.15 4.70
N LEU A 81 -13.20 -0.86 5.00
CA LEU A 81 -13.35 -0.32 6.36
C LEU A 81 -14.76 0.23 6.66
N THR A 82 -15.77 -0.18 5.89
CA THR A 82 -17.20 0.06 6.13
C THR A 82 -17.69 -0.55 7.44
#